data_AF-A0A8V1ANL9-F1
#
_entry.id   AF-A0A8V1ANL9-F1
#
_cell.length_a   1.000
_cell.length_b   1.000
_cell.length_c   1.000
_cell.angle_alpha   90.00
_cell.angle_beta   90.00
_cell.angle_gamma   90.00
#
_symmetry.space_group_name_H-M   'P 1'
#
loop_
_entity.id
_entity.type
_entity.pdbx_description
1 polymer ?
#
loop_
_entity_poly.entity_id
_entity_poly.type
_entity_poly.pdbx_seq_one_letter_code
_entity_poly.pdbx_strand_id
1 'polypeptide(L)'
;MSDMHSLQPLPNKWRKWLTGNHQVTALGCCQHTRSQLSKTHQEHRWVFVVKKGYQDTDTSLQSSVITKLKGVAFTNTSELGERLWDVADYVIPPQGENVFFVMTNLIVTPNQRQTTCPESVNIPDALCHQDEDCPEGQAVVAGNGVKTGRCLKDRDSIRGSCEVLAWCPVEKRSKPKKPLLASAENFTVFIKNSIRFPKFKFSKMNVLATNNESYLKTCHYSMEHPYCPIFLLGNIVRWTGNNFQEMALEGGVIGIQIEWNCDLDQAPSECNPHYSFSRLDNKFAEKSVSSGYNFRFAKYYRDAKGIEYRTLFKAYGIRFDVMVNGKAGKFNIIPTIINIGSGLALMGAGAFFCDLVLLYLIKKSNFYRGKKYEEVKSSSRKSLTSPTLNGSQSPDQLGGL
;
A
#
# COMPACT_ATOMS: atom_id res chain seq x y z
N MET A 1 -18.31 -57.73 -52.48
CA MET A 1 -19.77 -57.46 -52.42
C MET A 1 -19.93 -55.99 -52.10
N SER A 2 -20.00 -55.13 -53.13
CA SER A 2 -21.25 -54.72 -53.81
C SER A 2 -21.85 -53.52 -53.07
N ASP A 3 -22.21 -52.37 -53.64
CA ASP A 3 -22.22 -51.91 -55.02
C ASP A 3 -22.17 -50.37 -55.03
N MET A 4 -21.59 -49.87 -56.11
CA MET A 4 -21.52 -48.48 -56.55
C MET A 4 -22.68 -48.23 -57.51
N HIS A 5 -23.46 -47.15 -57.34
CA HIS A 5 -24.26 -46.39 -58.34
C HIS A 5 -25.20 -45.45 -57.54
N SER A 6 -25.56 -44.22 -57.88
CA SER A 6 -25.33 -43.33 -59.03
C SER A 6 -26.05 -42.02 -58.68
N LEU A 7 -25.41 -40.85 -58.75
CA LEU A 7 -26.12 -39.57 -58.90
C LEU A 7 -25.39 -38.70 -59.94
N GLN A 8 -26.16 -38.27 -60.93
CA GLN A 8 -25.76 -37.59 -62.17
C GLN A 8 -25.10 -36.20 -61.95
N PRO A 9 -24.36 -35.69 -62.96
CA PRO A 9 -23.51 -34.50 -62.81
C PRO A 9 -24.29 -33.19 -62.96
N LEU A 10 -23.99 -32.23 -62.08
CA LEU A 10 -24.40 -30.83 -62.19
C LEU A 10 -23.67 -30.10 -63.34
N PRO A 11 -24.32 -29.11 -63.98
CA PRO A 11 -23.90 -28.55 -65.26
C PRO A 11 -22.60 -27.73 -65.19
N ASN A 12 -21.85 -27.76 -66.30
CA ASN A 12 -20.50 -27.22 -66.53
C ASN A 12 -20.27 -25.71 -66.29
N LYS A 13 -21.21 -24.98 -65.67
CA LYS A 13 -21.08 -23.54 -65.39
C LYS A 13 -20.37 -23.20 -64.06
N TRP A 14 -20.25 -24.15 -63.14
CA TRP A 14 -19.58 -23.96 -61.84
C TRP A 14 -18.06 -24.20 -61.87
N ARG A 15 -17.55 -24.85 -62.92
CA ARG A 15 -16.12 -25.21 -63.01
C ARG A 15 -15.19 -24.02 -63.32
N LYS A 16 -15.74 -22.87 -63.73
CA LYS A 16 -14.98 -21.63 -63.99
C LYS A 16 -14.86 -20.69 -62.78
N TRP A 17 -15.49 -21.00 -61.64
CA TRP A 17 -15.35 -20.22 -60.41
C TRP A 17 -14.13 -20.62 -59.55
N LEU A 18 -13.43 -21.70 -59.94
CA LEU A 18 -12.38 -22.33 -59.11
C LEU A 18 -10.95 -22.22 -59.67
N THR A 19 -10.72 -21.47 -60.74
CA THR A 19 -9.36 -21.30 -61.30
C THR A 19 -8.93 -19.83 -61.29
N GLY A 20 -8.09 -19.48 -60.31
CA GLY A 20 -7.21 -18.31 -60.36
C GLY A 20 -7.57 -17.14 -59.43
N ASN A 21 -6.68 -16.87 -58.46
CA ASN A 21 -6.56 -15.66 -57.64
C ASN A 21 -7.71 -15.20 -56.72
N HIS A 22 -8.92 -15.74 -56.84
CA HIS A 22 -10.00 -15.46 -55.87
C HIS A 22 -9.84 -16.21 -54.53
N GLN A 23 -9.17 -17.37 -54.53
CA GLN A 23 -8.89 -18.12 -53.30
C GLN A 23 -7.95 -17.35 -52.36
N VAL A 24 -6.92 -16.65 -52.86
CA VAL A 24 -5.90 -16.02 -52.00
C VAL A 24 -6.44 -14.79 -51.25
N THR A 25 -7.39 -14.04 -51.83
CA THR A 25 -7.99 -12.86 -51.17
C THR A 25 -9.13 -13.22 -50.22
N ALA A 26 -9.95 -14.24 -50.56
CA ALA A 26 -10.95 -14.78 -49.65
C ALA A 26 -10.30 -15.53 -48.46
N LEU A 27 -9.22 -16.29 -48.70
CA LEU A 27 -8.42 -16.87 -47.62
C LEU A 27 -7.75 -15.77 -46.77
N GLY A 28 -7.28 -14.66 -47.36
CA GLY A 28 -6.68 -13.55 -46.62
C GLY A 28 -7.64 -12.87 -45.63
N CYS A 29 -8.87 -12.54 -46.05
CA CYS A 29 -9.89 -12.01 -45.14
C CYS A 29 -10.41 -13.05 -44.14
N CYS A 30 -10.52 -14.33 -44.52
CA CYS A 30 -10.86 -15.43 -43.60
C CYS A 30 -9.74 -15.72 -42.59
N GLN A 31 -8.46 -15.62 -42.98
CA GLN A 31 -7.33 -15.72 -42.06
C GLN A 31 -7.22 -14.48 -41.18
N HIS A 32 -7.59 -13.29 -41.65
CA HIS A 32 -7.63 -12.10 -40.82
C HIS A 32 -8.79 -12.10 -39.81
N THR A 33 -9.97 -12.59 -40.19
CA THR A 33 -11.09 -12.83 -39.25
C THR A 33 -10.77 -13.95 -38.27
N ARG A 34 -10.07 -15.02 -38.69
CA ARG A 34 -9.57 -16.08 -37.78
C ARG A 34 -8.47 -15.56 -36.83
N SER A 35 -7.61 -14.67 -37.30
CA SER A 35 -6.60 -13.95 -36.50
C SER A 35 -7.22 -12.95 -35.53
N GLN A 36 -8.27 -12.22 -35.94
CA GLN A 36 -9.05 -11.33 -35.08
C GLN A 36 -9.80 -12.12 -34.03
N LEU A 37 -10.49 -13.21 -34.40
CA LEU A 37 -11.16 -14.12 -33.45
C LEU A 37 -10.18 -14.69 -32.42
N SER A 38 -8.96 -15.07 -32.84
CA SER A 38 -7.90 -15.53 -31.94
C SER A 38 -7.43 -14.42 -30.97
N LYS A 39 -7.22 -13.19 -31.46
CA LYS A 39 -6.82 -12.05 -30.64
C LYS A 39 -7.93 -11.59 -29.69
N THR A 40 -9.16 -11.50 -30.16
CA THR A 40 -10.32 -11.16 -29.33
C THR A 40 -10.54 -12.21 -28.25
N HIS A 41 -10.38 -13.51 -28.55
CA HIS A 41 -10.53 -14.57 -27.54
C HIS A 41 -9.46 -14.47 -26.44
N GLN A 42 -8.24 -14.06 -26.77
CA GLN A 42 -7.16 -13.87 -25.81
C GLN A 42 -7.35 -12.58 -24.97
N GLU A 43 -7.81 -11.49 -25.59
CA GLU A 43 -8.12 -10.23 -24.91
C GLU A 43 -9.35 -10.35 -24.01
N HIS A 44 -10.43 -10.98 -24.47
CA HIS A 44 -11.60 -11.26 -23.66
C HIS A 44 -11.26 -12.16 -22.47
N ARG A 45 -10.45 -13.21 -22.67
CA ARG A 45 -9.99 -14.05 -21.57
C ARG A 45 -9.15 -13.27 -20.57
N TRP A 46 -8.27 -12.38 -21.03
CA TRP A 46 -7.48 -11.52 -20.14
C TRP A 46 -8.36 -10.56 -19.33
N VAL A 47 -9.27 -9.83 -19.98
CA VAL A 47 -10.15 -8.85 -19.33
C VAL A 47 -11.13 -9.52 -18.36
N PHE A 48 -11.79 -10.60 -18.79
CA PHE A 48 -12.79 -11.27 -17.96
C PHE A 48 -12.18 -12.20 -16.92
N VAL A 49 -11.19 -13.03 -17.26
CA VAL A 49 -10.65 -14.03 -16.32
C VAL A 49 -9.54 -13.45 -15.46
N VAL A 50 -8.56 -12.75 -16.06
CA VAL A 50 -7.38 -12.26 -15.31
C VAL A 50 -7.67 -10.95 -14.59
N LYS A 51 -8.32 -9.99 -15.26
CA LYS A 51 -8.67 -8.69 -14.66
C LYS A 51 -10.02 -8.69 -13.95
N LYS A 52 -10.78 -9.80 -14.01
CA LYS A 52 -12.12 -9.93 -13.42
C LYS A 52 -13.04 -8.77 -13.78
N GLY A 53 -13.06 -8.36 -15.06
CA GLY A 53 -13.87 -7.24 -15.54
C GLY A 53 -15.40 -7.42 -15.38
N TYR A 54 -15.86 -8.60 -15.01
CA TYR A 54 -17.26 -8.86 -14.64
C TYR A 54 -17.58 -8.45 -13.19
N GLN A 55 -16.57 -8.17 -12.37
CA GLN A 55 -16.75 -7.76 -10.99
C GLN A 55 -16.76 -6.25 -10.88
N ASP A 56 -17.62 -5.77 -10.00
CA ASP A 56 -17.48 -4.45 -9.44
C ASP A 56 -16.51 -4.52 -8.25
N THR A 57 -15.71 -3.48 -8.05
CA THR A 57 -14.67 -3.46 -7.01
C THR A 57 -14.97 -2.42 -5.94
N ASP A 58 -14.60 -2.73 -4.70
CA ASP A 58 -14.61 -1.83 -3.56
C ASP A 58 -13.19 -1.73 -2.98
N THR A 59 -12.61 -0.54 -3.08
CA THR A 59 -11.32 -0.18 -2.47
C THR A 59 -11.49 0.66 -1.21
N SER A 60 -12.73 0.99 -0.82
CA SER A 60 -13.05 1.80 0.37
C SER A 60 -13.07 0.96 1.65
N LEU A 61 -11.96 0.26 1.89
CA LEU A 61 -11.79 -0.59 3.07
C LEU A 61 -11.91 0.23 4.36
N GLN A 62 -12.85 -0.14 5.22
CA GLN A 62 -12.88 0.30 6.60
C GLN A 62 -12.16 -0.72 7.47
N SER A 63 -11.15 -0.30 8.22
CA SER A 63 -10.31 -1.18 9.03
C SER A 63 -10.21 -0.68 10.46
N SER A 64 -10.27 -1.60 11.42
CA SER A 64 -9.98 -1.37 12.83
C SER A 64 -8.87 -2.32 13.26
N VAL A 65 -7.81 -1.79 13.87
CA VAL A 65 -6.68 -2.56 14.38
C VAL A 65 -6.59 -2.36 15.89
N ILE A 66 -6.40 -3.45 16.62
CA ILE A 66 -6.12 -3.45 18.05
C ILE A 66 -4.86 -4.28 18.26
N THR A 67 -3.88 -3.72 18.96
CA THR A 67 -2.63 -4.38 19.28
C THR A 67 -2.51 -4.60 20.78
N LYS A 68 -2.00 -5.77 21.19
CA LYS A 68 -1.74 -6.07 22.60
C LYS A 68 -0.45 -6.85 22.73
N LEU A 69 0.49 -6.32 23.50
CA LEU A 69 1.78 -6.94 23.71
C LEU A 69 1.79 -7.76 25.00
N LYS A 70 2.65 -8.78 25.02
CA LYS A 70 2.95 -9.60 26.20
C LYS A 70 4.44 -9.95 26.22
N GLY A 71 5.03 -9.85 27.40
CA GLY A 71 6.43 -10.11 27.64
C GLY A 71 6.85 -9.50 28.97
N VAL A 72 7.87 -10.07 29.58
CA VAL A 72 8.55 -9.50 30.73
C VAL A 72 10.05 -9.62 30.54
N ALA A 73 10.79 -8.62 30.97
CA ALA A 73 12.25 -8.67 30.99
C ALA A 73 12.76 -8.27 32.36
N PHE A 74 13.82 -8.92 32.81
CA PHE A 74 14.52 -8.59 34.02
C PHE A 74 15.88 -7.98 33.67
N THR A 75 16.21 -6.86 34.30
CA THR A 75 17.51 -6.21 34.14
C THR A 75 18.13 -5.95 35.49
N ASN A 76 19.44 -6.20 35.63
CA ASN A 76 20.23 -5.81 36.78
C ASN A 76 21.40 -4.96 36.29
N THR A 77 21.32 -3.64 36.49
CA THR A 77 22.37 -2.70 36.07
C THR A 77 22.80 -1.80 37.22
N SER A 78 24.03 -1.31 37.17
CA SER A 78 24.56 -0.41 38.21
C SER A 78 23.76 0.90 38.36
N GLU A 79 23.08 1.35 37.29
CA GLU A 79 22.33 2.61 37.27
C GLU A 79 20.88 2.46 37.75
N LEU A 80 20.24 1.34 37.44
CA LEU A 80 18.81 1.11 37.73
C LEU A 80 18.55 0.04 38.79
N GLY A 81 19.61 -0.67 39.22
CA GLY A 81 19.49 -1.84 40.08
C GLY A 81 18.73 -2.99 39.42
N GLU A 82 18.14 -3.83 40.26
CA GLU A 82 17.23 -4.88 39.84
C GLU A 82 15.87 -4.31 39.47
N ARG A 83 15.45 -4.52 38.22
CA ARG A 83 14.18 -4.02 37.71
C ARG A 83 13.50 -5.05 36.80
N LEU A 84 12.21 -5.24 37.05
CA LEU A 84 11.30 -5.96 36.15
C LEU A 84 10.65 -4.95 35.20
N TRP A 85 10.62 -5.30 33.92
CA TRP A 85 9.98 -4.54 32.86
C TRP A 85 8.79 -5.32 32.33
N ASP A 86 7.63 -4.68 32.32
CA ASP A 86 6.39 -5.23 31.78
C ASP A 86 5.82 -4.32 30.67
N VAL A 87 4.67 -4.72 30.15
CA VAL A 87 4.00 -4.04 29.04
C VAL A 87 3.74 -2.55 29.33
N ALA A 88 3.48 -2.18 30.58
CA ALA A 88 3.21 -0.80 30.96
C ALA A 88 4.48 0.08 30.96
N ASP A 89 5.65 -0.53 31.12
CA ASP A 89 6.92 0.17 31.12
C ASP A 89 7.55 0.33 29.72
N TYR A 90 7.50 -0.72 28.88
CA TYR A 90 8.23 -0.74 27.60
C TYR A 90 7.37 -0.45 26.36
N VAL A 91 6.03 -0.44 26.46
CA VAL A 91 5.14 -0.16 25.32
C VAL A 91 4.61 1.25 25.35
N ILE A 92 4.81 2.00 24.27
CA ILE A 92 4.38 3.39 24.14
C ILE A 92 3.76 3.59 22.75
N PRO A 93 2.57 4.21 22.61
CA PRO A 93 1.63 4.54 23.66
C PRO A 93 0.86 3.26 24.11
N PRO A 94 0.35 3.19 25.36
CA PRO A 94 -0.26 1.97 25.90
C PRO A 94 -1.66 1.63 25.33
N GLN A 95 -2.28 2.54 24.57
CA GLN A 95 -3.66 2.42 24.07
C GLN A 95 -3.85 1.28 23.05
N GLY A 96 -2.78 0.80 22.41
CA GLY A 96 -2.85 -0.37 21.53
C GLY A 96 -3.57 -0.11 20.21
N GLU A 97 -3.13 0.91 19.47
CA GLU A 97 -3.67 1.30 18.16
C GLU A 97 -2.93 0.59 17.00
N ASN A 98 -3.00 1.18 15.80
CA ASN A 98 -2.27 0.73 14.61
C ASN A 98 -0.75 1.02 14.68
N VAL A 99 -0.29 1.84 15.62
CA VAL A 99 1.13 2.12 15.86
C VAL A 99 1.48 1.83 17.30
N PHE A 100 2.56 1.08 17.51
CA PHE A 100 3.10 0.83 18.85
C PHE A 100 4.63 0.83 18.81
N PHE A 101 5.24 1.34 19.88
CA PHE A 101 6.68 1.32 20.08
C PHE A 101 7.04 0.37 21.21
N VAL A 102 8.08 -0.44 20.97
CA VAL A 102 8.66 -1.36 21.96
C VAL A 102 10.04 -0.84 22.30
N MET A 103 10.21 -0.41 23.55
CA MET A 103 11.50 -0.01 24.08
C MET A 103 12.44 -1.22 24.15
N THR A 104 13.62 -1.09 23.56
CA THR A 104 14.65 -2.14 23.55
C THR A 104 15.92 -1.71 24.28
N ASN A 105 16.14 -0.40 24.37
CA ASN A 105 17.28 0.17 25.06
C ASN A 105 16.93 1.55 25.62
N LEU A 106 17.60 2.00 26.67
CA LEU A 106 17.32 3.29 27.28
C LEU A 106 18.53 3.89 27.99
N ILE A 107 18.53 5.21 28.10
CA ILE A 107 19.46 5.97 28.95
C ILE A 107 18.61 6.69 29.99
N VAL A 108 18.98 6.53 31.26
CA VAL A 108 18.25 7.13 32.39
C VAL A 108 19.11 8.18 33.05
N THR A 109 18.53 9.36 33.25
CA THR A 109 19.13 10.42 34.07
C THR A 109 18.19 10.70 35.25
N PRO A 110 18.42 10.05 36.40
CA PRO A 110 17.55 10.19 37.56
C PRO A 110 17.79 11.49 38.31
N ASN A 111 16.81 11.87 39.14
CA ASN A 111 16.92 12.95 40.11
C ASN A 111 17.32 14.32 39.51
N GLN A 112 16.89 14.59 38.28
CA GLN A 112 17.09 15.90 37.68
C GLN A 112 16.30 16.96 38.44
N ARG A 113 16.96 18.06 38.81
CA ARG A 113 16.36 19.25 39.42
C ARG A 113 16.70 20.49 38.59
N GLN A 114 15.86 21.51 38.67
CA GLN A 114 16.17 22.80 38.07
C GLN A 114 17.24 23.51 38.91
N THR A 115 18.46 23.56 38.40
CA THR A 115 19.61 24.22 39.05
C THR A 115 20.66 24.53 37.98
N THR A 116 21.78 25.13 38.37
CA THR A 116 22.93 25.31 37.49
C THR A 116 23.84 24.08 37.51
N CYS A 117 24.36 23.71 36.34
CA CYS A 117 25.37 22.67 36.17
C CYS A 117 26.14 22.86 34.85
N PRO A 118 27.32 22.24 34.68
CA PRO A 118 28.00 22.22 33.39
C PRO A 118 27.15 21.53 32.32
N GLU A 119 27.10 22.12 31.13
CA GLU A 119 26.51 21.50 29.94
C GLU A 119 27.42 20.38 29.39
N SER A 120 26.87 19.52 28.53
CA SER A 120 27.64 18.45 27.91
C SER A 120 28.76 18.99 27.02
N VAL A 121 30.00 18.56 27.28
CA VAL A 121 31.19 18.84 26.46
C VAL A 121 31.07 18.39 25.00
N ASN A 122 30.05 17.61 24.66
CA ASN A 122 29.80 17.15 23.29
C ASN A 122 29.00 18.15 22.46
N ILE A 123 28.47 19.21 23.07
CA ILE A 123 27.72 20.26 22.37
C ILE A 123 28.71 21.35 21.99
N PRO A 124 28.95 21.60 20.68
CA PRO A 124 29.95 22.56 20.25
C PRO A 124 29.71 23.99 20.78
N ASP A 125 28.44 24.41 20.83
CA ASP A 125 28.04 25.74 21.35
C ASP A 125 28.17 25.88 22.88
N ALA A 126 28.40 24.78 23.59
CA ALA A 126 28.64 24.78 25.03
C ALA A 126 30.12 24.75 25.40
N LEU A 127 31.02 24.57 24.43
CA LEU A 127 32.46 24.57 24.67
C LEU A 127 32.96 25.99 24.92
N CYS A 128 33.76 26.15 25.97
CA CYS A 128 34.29 27.45 26.35
C CYS A 128 35.76 27.36 26.78
N HIS A 129 36.48 28.46 26.57
CA HIS A 129 37.81 28.69 27.09
C HIS A 129 37.83 29.83 28.10
N GLN A 130 36.93 30.80 28.00
CA GLN A 130 36.77 31.87 28.97
C GLN A 130 35.27 32.13 29.22
N ASP A 131 34.95 32.94 30.23
CA ASP A 131 33.56 33.20 30.64
C ASP A 131 32.80 33.97 29.53
N GLU A 132 33.52 34.78 28.74
CA GLU A 132 33.00 35.54 27.60
C GLU A 132 32.46 34.65 26.47
N ASP A 133 32.93 33.41 26.36
CA ASP A 133 32.42 32.42 25.39
C ASP A 133 31.01 31.92 25.76
N CYS A 134 30.56 32.20 26.99
CA CYS A 134 29.29 31.75 27.54
C CYS A 134 28.33 32.93 27.79
N PRO A 135 27.87 33.67 26.75
CA PRO A 135 27.04 34.86 26.93
C PRO A 135 25.78 34.55 27.75
N GLU A 136 25.60 35.29 28.85
CA GLU A 136 24.52 35.09 29.80
C GLU A 136 23.14 35.27 29.14
N GLY A 137 22.18 34.42 29.52
CA GLY A 137 20.80 34.50 29.04
C GLY A 137 20.58 33.89 27.66
N GLN A 138 21.62 33.42 26.97
CA GLN A 138 21.49 32.74 25.69
C GLN A 138 21.23 31.23 25.86
N ALA A 139 20.24 30.70 25.15
CA ALA A 139 20.00 29.27 25.09
C ALA A 139 21.11 28.58 24.28
N VAL A 140 21.59 27.45 24.77
CA VAL A 140 22.59 26.65 24.04
C VAL A 140 21.96 26.01 22.81
N VAL A 141 22.54 26.22 21.63
CA VAL A 141 22.06 25.65 20.37
C VAL A 141 22.21 24.12 20.43
N ALA A 142 21.09 23.41 20.26
CA ALA A 142 20.99 21.96 20.42
C ALA A 142 21.45 21.45 21.81
N GLY A 143 21.39 22.32 22.83
CA GLY A 143 21.69 21.99 24.22
C GLY A 143 20.46 21.78 25.11
N ASN A 144 20.67 21.76 26.42
CA ASN A 144 19.68 21.39 27.42
C ASN A 144 19.17 22.58 28.25
N GLY A 145 19.82 23.75 28.18
CA GLY A 145 19.47 24.91 29.01
C GLY A 145 20.02 26.24 28.51
N VAL A 146 20.01 27.23 29.42
CA VAL A 146 20.40 28.63 29.17
C VAL A 146 21.73 28.95 29.87
N LYS A 147 22.67 29.55 29.16
CA LYS A 147 24.01 29.92 29.65
C LYS A 147 23.92 30.95 30.79
N THR A 148 24.70 30.76 31.86
CA THR A 148 24.71 31.65 33.03
C THR A 148 25.80 32.72 33.01
N GLY A 149 26.67 32.76 31.98
CA GLY A 149 27.81 33.68 31.96
C GLY A 149 29.15 33.05 32.36
N ARG A 150 29.17 31.78 32.82
CA ARG A 150 30.36 31.18 33.42
C ARG A 150 30.87 29.96 32.64
N CYS A 151 32.19 29.85 32.49
CA CYS A 151 32.88 28.71 31.91
C CYS A 151 33.45 27.79 33.00
N LEU A 152 32.93 26.57 33.10
CA LEU A 152 33.41 25.59 34.07
C LEU A 152 34.51 24.74 33.44
N LYS A 153 35.71 24.80 34.02
CA LYS A 153 36.87 23.99 33.62
C LYS A 153 37.19 22.95 34.69
N ASP A 154 37.57 21.76 34.24
CA ASP A 154 38.24 20.81 35.12
C ASP A 154 39.68 21.29 35.38
N ARG A 155 40.23 20.99 36.57
CA ARG A 155 41.42 21.67 37.11
C ARG A 155 42.66 21.61 36.20
N ASP A 156 42.75 20.60 35.34
CA ASP A 156 43.87 20.39 34.39
C ASP A 156 43.47 20.53 32.90
N SER A 157 42.24 20.95 32.59
CA SER A 157 41.75 21.03 31.20
C SER A 157 41.78 22.46 30.64
N ILE A 158 42.36 22.62 29.44
CA ILE A 158 42.32 23.87 28.66
C ILE A 158 40.91 24.15 28.12
N ARG A 159 40.06 23.12 28.01
CA ARG A 159 38.69 23.19 27.51
C ARG A 159 37.69 23.02 28.65
N GLY A 160 36.75 23.94 28.77
CA GLY A 160 35.63 23.89 29.70
C GLY A 160 34.29 23.69 28.99
N SER A 161 33.25 23.66 29.80
CA SER A 161 31.85 23.68 29.38
C SER A 161 31.13 24.83 30.06
N CYS A 162 30.28 25.56 29.33
CA CYS A 162 29.45 26.59 29.90
C CYS A 162 28.55 26.04 31.02
N GLU A 163 28.43 26.80 32.11
CA GLU A 163 27.40 26.58 33.12
C GLU A 163 26.04 26.98 32.54
N VAL A 164 25.06 26.10 32.72
CA VAL A 164 23.69 26.30 32.23
C VAL A 164 22.68 26.14 33.35
N LEU A 165 21.63 26.98 33.32
CA LEU A 165 20.41 26.76 34.07
C LEU A 165 19.55 25.73 33.30
N ALA A 166 19.47 24.52 33.84
CA ALA A 166 18.83 23.38 33.18
C ALA A 166 18.26 22.37 34.18
N TRP A 167 17.71 21.26 33.65
CA TRP A 167 17.45 20.07 34.44
C TRP A 167 18.76 19.31 34.68
N CYS A 168 19.32 19.49 35.86
CA CYS A 168 20.65 19.02 36.23
C CYS A 168 20.60 17.78 37.13
N PRO A 169 21.49 16.79 36.93
CA PRO A 169 22.57 16.79 35.93
C PRO A 169 22.03 16.60 34.50
N VAL A 170 22.72 17.17 33.51
CA VAL A 170 22.39 17.00 32.09
C VAL A 170 22.56 15.53 31.65
N GLU A 171 21.85 15.13 30.58
CA GLU A 171 21.87 13.75 30.06
C GLU A 171 23.30 13.32 29.70
N LYS A 172 23.73 12.17 30.23
CA LYS A 172 24.98 11.52 29.80
C LYS A 172 24.77 10.82 28.46
N ARG A 173 25.67 11.05 27.49
CA ARG A 173 25.54 10.50 26.13
C ARG A 173 26.05 9.06 25.97
N SER A 174 26.54 8.42 27.02
CA SER A 174 27.12 7.06 26.92
C SER A 174 26.05 6.07 26.47
N LYS A 175 26.12 5.64 25.21
CA LYS A 175 25.23 4.62 24.67
C LYS A 175 25.64 3.25 25.26
N PRO A 176 24.70 2.46 25.79
CA PRO A 176 24.99 1.08 26.17
C PRO A 176 25.52 0.31 24.95
N LYS A 177 26.64 -0.42 25.11
CA LYS A 177 27.23 -1.25 24.04
C LYS A 177 26.36 -2.46 23.68
N LYS A 178 25.40 -2.80 24.53
CA LYS A 178 24.45 -3.91 24.38
C LYS A 178 23.03 -3.42 24.68
N PRO A 179 22.01 -3.95 24.00
CA PRO A 179 20.63 -3.56 24.27
C PRO A 179 20.21 -4.03 25.67
N LEU A 180 19.67 -3.12 26.48
CA LEU A 180 19.24 -3.44 27.84
C LEU A 180 18.11 -4.48 27.88
N LEU A 181 17.17 -4.41 26.93
CA LEU A 181 16.01 -5.29 26.85
C LEU A 181 16.16 -6.26 25.67
N ALA A 182 17.31 -6.96 25.59
CA ALA A 182 17.58 -7.97 24.57
C ALA A 182 16.51 -9.07 24.50
N SER A 183 15.90 -9.41 25.65
CA SER A 183 14.82 -10.39 25.77
C SER A 183 13.53 -9.98 25.04
N ALA A 184 13.40 -8.72 24.63
CA ALA A 184 12.25 -8.24 23.85
C ALA A 184 12.07 -8.97 22.52
N GLU A 185 13.13 -9.62 22.00
CA GLU A 185 13.05 -10.49 20.83
C GLU A 185 12.01 -11.61 20.98
N ASN A 186 11.83 -12.11 22.21
CA ASN A 186 10.91 -13.20 22.53
C ASN A 186 9.53 -12.72 22.97
N PHE A 187 9.27 -11.41 22.92
CA PHE A 187 7.96 -10.89 23.25
C PHE A 187 6.96 -11.18 22.13
N THR A 188 5.69 -11.21 22.50
CA THR A 188 4.60 -11.47 21.56
C THR A 188 3.72 -10.25 21.40
N VAL A 189 3.24 -10.05 20.18
CA VAL A 189 2.19 -9.08 19.87
C VAL A 189 0.99 -9.82 19.30
N PHE A 190 -0.17 -9.55 19.89
CA PHE A 190 -1.46 -9.94 19.39
C PHE A 190 -2.02 -8.81 18.53
N ILE A 191 -2.30 -9.08 17.26
CA ILE A 191 -2.86 -8.12 16.30
C ILE A 191 -4.25 -8.59 15.91
N LYS A 192 -5.28 -7.89 16.38
CA LYS A 192 -6.66 -8.09 15.96
C LYS A 192 -7.01 -7.06 14.90
N ASN A 193 -7.29 -7.52 13.69
CA ASN A 193 -7.74 -6.68 12.60
C ASN A 193 -9.17 -7.07 12.19
N SER A 194 -10.05 -6.07 12.13
CA SER A 194 -11.42 -6.20 11.64
C SER A 194 -11.61 -5.31 10.43
N ILE A 195 -12.09 -5.89 9.33
CA ILE A 195 -12.31 -5.20 8.07
C ILE A 195 -13.78 -5.17 7.68
N ARG A 196 -14.16 -4.13 6.94
CA ARG A 196 -15.47 -3.99 6.32
C ARG A 196 -15.35 -3.34 4.94
N PHE A 197 -15.94 -3.99 3.94
CA PHE A 197 -16.17 -3.42 2.61
C PHE A 197 -17.61 -2.91 2.55
N PRO A 198 -17.85 -1.60 2.75
CA PRO A 198 -19.19 -1.05 2.93
C PRO A 198 -20.07 -1.23 1.69
N LYS A 199 -19.50 -1.17 0.49
CA LYS A 199 -20.25 -1.32 -0.77
C LYS A 199 -20.94 -2.69 -0.86
N PHE A 200 -20.26 -3.73 -0.39
CA PHE A 200 -20.78 -5.11 -0.41
C PHE A 200 -21.34 -5.58 0.94
N LYS A 201 -21.33 -4.71 1.97
CA LYS A 201 -21.72 -5.03 3.36
C LYS A 201 -21.00 -6.28 3.91
N PHE A 202 -19.78 -6.52 3.45
CA PHE A 202 -18.97 -7.66 3.87
C PHE A 202 -18.06 -7.26 5.03
N SER A 203 -17.96 -8.09 6.05
CA SER A 203 -17.05 -7.90 7.17
C SER A 203 -16.36 -9.22 7.52
N LYS A 204 -15.06 -9.14 7.83
CA LYS A 204 -14.26 -10.28 8.26
C LYS A 204 -13.19 -9.83 9.26
N MET A 205 -12.67 -10.78 10.02
CA MET A 205 -11.57 -10.57 10.96
C MET A 205 -10.43 -11.53 10.65
N ASN A 206 -9.20 -11.15 11.00
CA ASN A 206 -8.02 -11.99 10.81
C ASN A 206 -7.94 -13.17 11.80
N VAL A 207 -8.65 -13.09 12.93
CA VAL A 207 -8.67 -14.14 13.95
C VAL A 207 -9.62 -15.25 13.52
N LEU A 208 -9.16 -16.50 13.58
CA LEU A 208 -10.00 -17.66 13.32
C LEU A 208 -11.23 -17.68 14.25
N ALA A 209 -12.42 -17.78 13.67
CA ALA A 209 -13.64 -18.03 14.45
C ALA A 209 -13.64 -19.50 14.90
N THR A 210 -13.20 -19.75 16.13
CA THR A 210 -13.12 -21.09 16.72
C THR A 210 -13.67 -21.11 18.13
N ASN A 211 -14.30 -22.23 18.52
CA ASN A 211 -14.80 -22.46 19.88
C ASN A 211 -13.70 -22.97 20.83
N ASN A 212 -12.47 -23.13 20.34
CA ASN A 212 -11.36 -23.62 21.14
C ASN A 212 -10.69 -22.48 21.93
N GLU A 213 -10.98 -22.39 23.23
CA GLU A 213 -10.38 -21.39 24.13
C GLU A 213 -8.85 -21.51 24.26
N SER A 214 -8.27 -22.67 23.95
CA SER A 214 -6.81 -22.89 24.00
C SER A 214 -6.07 -22.37 22.77
N TYR A 215 -6.77 -22.11 21.65
CA TYR A 215 -6.15 -21.72 20.38
C TYR A 215 -5.25 -20.48 20.53
N LEU A 216 -5.77 -19.42 21.14
CA LEU A 216 -5.02 -18.17 21.36
C LEU A 216 -3.94 -18.28 22.45
N LYS A 217 -3.87 -19.39 23.19
CA LYS A 217 -2.85 -19.60 24.22
C LYS A 217 -1.59 -20.27 23.65
N THR A 218 -1.73 -21.00 22.56
CA THR A 218 -0.64 -21.84 22.01
C THR A 218 -0.27 -21.49 20.57
N CYS A 219 -1.12 -20.79 19.82
CA CYS A 219 -0.82 -20.47 18.44
C CYS A 219 0.30 -19.43 18.35
N HIS A 220 1.17 -19.63 17.36
CA HIS A 220 2.09 -18.62 16.86
C HIS A 220 1.90 -18.51 15.35
N TYR A 221 1.97 -17.29 14.84
CA TYR A 221 1.87 -17.03 13.42
C TYR A 221 3.00 -17.74 12.67
N SER A 222 2.62 -18.45 11.61
CA SER A 222 3.51 -19.02 10.61
C SER A 222 2.90 -18.80 9.22
N MET A 223 3.71 -18.91 8.16
CA MET A 223 3.20 -18.73 6.78
C MET A 223 2.14 -19.78 6.42
N GLU A 224 2.22 -20.97 7.03
CA GLU A 224 1.27 -22.08 6.87
C GLU A 224 -0.03 -21.85 7.66
N HIS A 225 0.01 -21.02 8.72
CA HIS A 225 -1.12 -20.75 9.61
C HIS A 225 -1.43 -19.23 9.68
N PRO A 226 -1.96 -18.63 8.60
CA PRO A 226 -2.13 -17.18 8.50
C PRO A 226 -3.17 -16.60 9.48
N TYR A 227 -3.99 -17.44 10.09
CA TYR A 227 -5.06 -17.04 11.00
C TYR A 227 -4.64 -16.85 12.45
N CYS A 228 -3.42 -17.25 12.83
CA CYS A 228 -2.95 -16.98 14.19
C CYS A 228 -2.53 -15.50 14.32
N PRO A 229 -3.18 -14.72 15.19
CA PRO A 229 -2.91 -13.28 15.33
C PRO A 229 -1.72 -12.96 16.25
N ILE A 230 -0.97 -13.96 16.72
CA ILE A 230 0.10 -13.81 17.71
C ILE A 230 1.45 -13.95 17.02
N PHE A 231 2.23 -12.87 17.04
CA PHE A 231 3.52 -12.77 16.38
C PHE A 231 4.62 -12.62 17.41
N LEU A 232 5.77 -13.26 17.18
CA LEU A 232 6.99 -13.00 17.94
C LEU A 232 7.70 -11.79 17.33
N LEU A 233 8.14 -10.85 18.18
CA LEU A 233 8.79 -9.62 17.70
C LEU A 233 10.09 -9.92 16.93
N GLY A 234 10.87 -10.89 17.41
CA GLY A 234 12.07 -11.36 16.71
C GLY A 234 11.78 -11.90 15.31
N ASN A 235 10.70 -12.66 15.14
CA ASN A 235 10.29 -13.19 13.84
C ASN A 235 9.86 -12.07 12.89
N ILE A 236 9.10 -11.08 13.38
CA ILE A 236 8.70 -9.92 12.57
C ILE A 236 9.94 -9.21 11.99
N VAL A 237 10.94 -8.92 12.84
CA VAL A 237 12.17 -8.26 12.39
C VAL A 237 12.96 -9.17 11.43
N ARG A 238 13.02 -10.48 11.71
CA ARG A 238 13.70 -11.46 10.86
C ARG A 238 13.07 -11.57 9.47
N TRP A 239 11.74 -11.52 9.33
CA TRP A 239 11.06 -11.53 8.03
C TRP A 239 11.36 -10.30 7.17
N THR A 240 11.81 -9.20 7.78
CA THR A 240 12.32 -8.04 7.02
C THR A 240 13.77 -8.20 6.54
N GLY A 241 14.44 -9.31 6.89
CA GLY A 241 15.85 -9.56 6.59
C GLY A 241 16.83 -8.78 7.50
N ASN A 242 16.40 -8.33 8.68
CA ASN A 242 17.24 -7.61 9.64
C ASN A 242 17.46 -8.43 10.93
N ASN A 243 18.50 -8.09 11.69
CA ASN A 243 18.80 -8.68 12.98
C ASN A 243 18.13 -7.86 14.11
N PHE A 244 17.42 -8.52 15.02
CA PHE A 244 16.73 -7.86 16.13
C PHE A 244 17.69 -7.15 17.09
N GLN A 245 18.79 -7.80 17.47
CA GLN A 245 19.74 -7.28 18.45
C GLN A 245 20.49 -6.04 17.95
N GLU A 246 20.81 -6.00 16.65
CA GLU A 246 21.39 -4.80 16.02
C GLU A 246 20.40 -3.64 16.01
N MET A 247 19.16 -3.92 15.62
CA MET A 247 18.09 -2.91 15.61
C MET A 247 17.74 -2.43 17.02
N ALA A 248 17.84 -3.30 18.02
CA ALA A 248 17.55 -2.99 19.42
C ALA A 248 18.49 -1.94 20.03
N LEU A 249 19.69 -1.73 19.47
CA LEU A 249 20.67 -0.76 19.96
C LEU A 249 20.28 0.68 19.63
N GLU A 250 19.91 0.94 18.37
CA GLU A 250 19.63 2.30 17.86
C GLU A 250 18.14 2.55 17.64
N GLY A 251 17.33 1.49 17.64
CA GLY A 251 15.93 1.53 17.24
C GLY A 251 15.74 1.45 15.73
N GLY A 252 14.48 1.41 15.32
CA GLY A 252 14.10 1.34 13.91
C GLY A 252 12.58 1.38 13.72
N VAL A 253 12.13 1.35 12.47
CA VAL A 253 10.70 1.36 12.14
C VAL A 253 10.37 0.19 11.23
N ILE A 254 9.46 -0.66 11.68
CA ILE A 254 8.99 -1.84 10.95
C ILE A 254 7.52 -1.64 10.54
N GLY A 255 7.24 -1.91 9.28
CA GLY A 255 5.89 -1.97 8.73
C GLY A 255 5.36 -3.40 8.76
N ILE A 256 4.17 -3.57 9.33
CA ILE A 256 3.39 -4.81 9.26
C ILE A 256 2.21 -4.53 8.33
N GLN A 257 2.29 -5.03 7.11
CA GLN A 257 1.26 -4.86 6.09
C GLN A 257 0.30 -6.04 6.12
N ILE A 258 -1.00 -5.77 6.20
CA ILE A 258 -2.07 -6.76 6.14
C ILE A 258 -2.89 -6.46 4.89
N GLU A 259 -2.79 -7.31 3.87
CA GLU A 259 -3.52 -7.18 2.62
C GLU A 259 -4.74 -8.11 2.59
N TRP A 260 -5.90 -7.53 2.28
CA TRP A 260 -7.16 -8.24 2.07
C TRP A 260 -7.60 -8.12 0.61
N ASN A 261 -7.21 -9.08 -0.23
CA ASN A 261 -7.64 -9.15 -1.62
C ASN A 261 -8.70 -10.25 -1.78
N CYS A 262 -9.96 -9.85 -1.69
CA CYS A 262 -11.06 -10.79 -1.53
C CYS A 262 -11.95 -10.87 -2.77
N ASP A 263 -12.21 -12.09 -3.20
CA ASP A 263 -13.19 -12.41 -4.22
C ASP A 263 -14.49 -12.85 -3.56
N LEU A 264 -15.49 -11.96 -3.54
CA LEU A 264 -16.77 -12.19 -2.87
C LEU A 264 -17.75 -13.04 -3.70
N ASP A 265 -17.33 -13.51 -4.88
CA ASP A 265 -18.06 -14.55 -5.61
C ASP A 265 -17.74 -15.95 -5.06
N GLN A 266 -16.64 -16.07 -4.30
CA GLN A 266 -16.25 -17.30 -3.61
C GLN A 266 -16.77 -17.32 -2.17
N ALA A 267 -16.57 -18.45 -1.49
CA ALA A 267 -16.93 -18.58 -0.09
C ALA A 267 -16.15 -17.57 0.78
N PRO A 268 -16.78 -16.99 1.83
CA PRO A 268 -16.10 -16.08 2.75
C PRO A 268 -14.82 -16.65 3.39
N SER A 269 -14.66 -17.98 3.43
CA SER A 269 -13.46 -18.67 3.90
C SER A 269 -12.22 -18.37 3.07
N GLU A 270 -12.37 -18.13 1.77
CA GLU A 270 -11.24 -17.93 0.83
C GLU A 270 -10.61 -16.52 0.92
N CYS A 271 -11.32 -15.58 1.53
CA CYS A 271 -10.85 -14.22 1.76
C CYS A 271 -9.89 -14.19 2.96
N ASN A 272 -8.60 -14.44 2.76
CA ASN A 272 -7.61 -14.55 3.84
C ASN A 272 -6.72 -13.30 3.94
N PRO A 273 -6.27 -12.92 5.16
CA PRO A 273 -5.27 -11.87 5.31
C PRO A 273 -3.91 -12.35 4.82
N HIS A 274 -3.24 -11.54 4.00
CA HIS A 274 -1.86 -11.76 3.60
C HIS A 274 -0.95 -10.78 4.33
N TYR A 275 0.06 -11.29 5.05
CA TYR A 275 0.97 -10.45 5.82
C TYR A 275 2.29 -10.27 5.09
N SER A 276 2.75 -9.02 5.01
CA SER A 276 4.09 -8.67 4.55
C SER A 276 4.78 -7.76 5.56
N PHE A 277 6.10 -7.91 5.68
CA PHE A 277 6.90 -7.21 6.66
C PHE A 277 8.02 -6.46 5.95
N SER A 278 8.20 -5.19 6.26
CA SER A 278 9.23 -4.35 5.66
C SER A 278 9.83 -3.40 6.69
N ARG A 279 11.08 -3.02 6.49
CA ARG A 279 11.69 -1.94 7.26
C ARG A 279 11.35 -0.61 6.58
N LEU A 280 10.78 0.33 7.33
CA LEU A 280 10.30 1.62 6.81
C LEU A 280 11.36 2.72 6.93
N ASP A 281 12.27 2.62 7.89
CA ASP A 281 13.38 3.56 8.03
C ASP A 281 14.52 3.25 7.04
N ASN A 282 15.16 4.30 6.51
CA ASN A 282 16.14 4.17 5.44
C ASN A 282 17.48 3.61 5.96
N LYS A 283 17.68 2.30 5.81
CA LYS A 283 18.94 1.59 6.13
C LYS A 283 20.14 2.11 5.34
N PHE A 284 19.91 2.69 4.16
CA PHE A 284 20.92 3.07 3.18
C PHE A 284 21.10 4.59 3.01
N ALA A 285 20.41 5.41 3.82
CA ALA A 285 20.77 6.81 3.95
C ALA A 285 22.15 6.87 4.61
N GLU A 286 23.21 6.91 3.79
CA GLU A 286 24.63 6.94 4.13
C GLU A 286 24.86 7.51 5.54
N LYS A 287 25.08 6.62 6.53
CA LYS A 287 25.42 6.95 7.93
C LYS A 287 24.86 8.31 8.39
N SER A 288 23.58 8.54 8.18
CA SER A 288 23.00 9.84 8.51
C SER A 288 23.10 10.05 10.02
N VAL A 289 23.33 11.29 10.44
CA VAL A 289 23.55 11.75 11.82
C VAL A 289 22.43 11.31 12.79
N SER A 290 21.32 10.78 12.27
CA SER A 290 20.18 10.25 12.99
C SER A 290 19.82 8.82 12.54
N SER A 291 20.76 7.87 12.59
CA SER A 291 20.42 6.44 12.44
C SER A 291 19.60 5.95 13.65
N GLY A 292 18.51 5.24 13.37
CA GLY A 292 17.63 4.63 14.36
C GLY A 292 16.41 5.47 14.77
N TYR A 293 15.71 5.03 15.81
CA TYR A 293 14.50 5.68 16.33
C TYR A 293 14.59 5.81 17.84
N ASN A 294 14.56 7.06 18.33
CA ASN A 294 14.62 7.38 19.74
C ASN A 294 13.80 8.62 20.08
N PHE A 295 13.36 8.71 21.33
CA PHE A 295 12.69 9.89 21.86
C PHE A 295 12.95 10.02 23.36
N ARG A 296 12.63 11.20 23.91
CA ARG A 296 12.78 11.50 25.33
C ARG A 296 11.43 11.67 25.98
N PHE A 297 11.29 11.17 27.19
CA PHE A 297 10.15 11.45 28.06
C PHE A 297 10.64 11.55 29.51
N ALA A 298 9.86 12.19 30.37
CA ALA A 298 10.23 12.34 31.77
C ALA A 298 9.09 11.89 32.68
N LYS A 299 9.46 11.30 33.82
CA LYS A 299 8.55 11.05 34.95
C LYS A 299 8.83 12.12 36.01
N TYR A 300 7.81 12.89 36.39
CA TYR A 300 7.93 13.97 37.37
C TYR A 300 7.50 13.48 38.75
N TYR A 301 8.19 13.97 39.78
CA TYR A 301 8.02 13.62 41.18
C TYR A 301 8.15 14.88 42.04
N ARG A 302 7.71 14.80 43.29
CA ARG A 302 7.91 15.84 44.31
C ARG A 302 8.60 15.26 45.52
N ASP A 303 9.58 15.97 46.05
CA ASP A 303 10.25 15.57 47.28
C ASP A 303 9.44 15.95 48.53
N ALA A 304 9.91 15.54 49.71
CA ALA A 304 9.26 15.84 50.99
C ALA A 304 9.17 17.36 51.30
N LYS A 305 9.96 18.19 50.62
CA LYS A 305 9.95 19.65 50.75
C LYS A 305 9.05 20.32 49.70
N GLY A 306 8.36 19.53 48.87
CA GLY A 306 7.50 20.02 47.79
C GLY A 306 8.25 20.47 46.54
N ILE A 307 9.57 20.25 46.46
CA ILE A 307 10.38 20.63 45.30
C ILE A 307 10.23 19.55 44.23
N GLU A 308 9.94 19.99 42.99
CA GLU A 308 9.81 19.11 41.85
C GLU A 308 11.17 18.59 41.38
N TYR A 309 11.22 17.30 41.07
CA TYR A 309 12.35 16.67 40.40
C TYR A 309 11.83 15.66 39.38
N ARG A 310 12.65 15.29 38.40
CA ARG A 310 12.24 14.34 37.36
C ARG A 310 13.30 13.28 37.10
N THR A 311 12.86 12.16 36.57
CA THR A 311 13.72 11.18 35.92
C THR A 311 13.51 11.29 34.43
N LEU A 312 14.57 11.66 33.70
CA LEU A 312 14.56 11.72 32.25
C LEU A 312 14.92 10.35 31.68
N PHE A 313 14.12 9.90 30.73
CA PHE A 313 14.33 8.69 29.97
C PHE A 313 14.56 9.08 28.51
N LYS A 314 15.63 8.55 27.93
CA LYS A 314 15.81 8.53 26.49
C LYS A 314 15.66 7.10 26.02
N ALA A 315 14.54 6.82 25.37
CA ALA A 315 14.18 5.49 24.93
C ALA A 315 14.61 5.29 23.47
N TYR A 316 15.22 4.14 23.23
CA TYR A 316 15.51 3.58 21.92
C TYR A 316 14.68 2.31 21.76
N GLY A 317 14.19 2.08 20.54
CA GLY A 317 13.31 0.95 20.33
C GLY A 317 12.77 0.84 18.93
N ILE A 318 11.96 -0.19 18.74
CA ILE A 318 11.40 -0.52 17.45
C ILE A 318 9.95 -0.05 17.45
N ARG A 319 9.63 0.83 16.50
CA ARG A 319 8.27 1.25 16.23
C ARG A 319 7.68 0.33 15.16
N PHE A 320 6.49 -0.18 15.41
CA PHE A 320 5.75 -1.04 14.52
C PHE A 320 4.50 -0.32 14.01
N ASP A 321 4.38 -0.23 12.69
CA ASP A 321 3.27 0.43 12.01
C ASP A 321 2.44 -0.65 11.29
N VAL A 322 1.24 -0.92 11.81
CA VAL A 322 0.28 -1.86 11.21
C VAL A 322 -0.53 -1.14 10.14
N MET A 323 -0.27 -1.48 8.89
CA MET A 323 -0.92 -0.90 7.72
C MET A 323 -1.85 -1.94 7.10
N VAL A 324 -3.12 -1.58 6.93
CA VAL A 324 -4.13 -2.51 6.39
C VAL A 324 -4.64 -1.97 5.06
N ASN A 325 -4.45 -2.76 4.02
CA ASN A 325 -4.91 -2.46 2.67
C ASN A 325 -5.82 -3.58 2.18
N GLY A 326 -6.68 -3.28 1.22
CA GLY A 326 -7.52 -4.32 0.64
C GLY A 326 -8.41 -3.85 -0.48
N LYS A 327 -8.89 -4.82 -1.23
CA LYS A 327 -9.89 -4.68 -2.27
C LYS A 327 -10.81 -5.88 -2.25
N ALA A 328 -12.10 -5.63 -2.44
CA ALA A 328 -13.07 -6.69 -2.66
C ALA A 328 -13.63 -6.59 -4.07
N GLY A 329 -13.80 -7.72 -4.74
CA GLY A 329 -14.52 -7.84 -6.01
C GLY A 329 -15.77 -8.67 -5.82
N LYS A 330 -16.89 -8.26 -6.43
CA LYS A 330 -18.13 -9.06 -6.48
C LYS A 330 -18.78 -8.91 -7.86
N PHE A 331 -19.36 -9.98 -8.37
CA PHE A 331 -20.08 -9.98 -9.64
C PHE A 331 -21.11 -8.85 -9.70
N ASN A 332 -21.08 -8.09 -10.81
CA ASN A 332 -22.05 -7.06 -11.12
C ASN A 332 -22.36 -7.07 -12.62
N ILE A 333 -23.65 -7.02 -12.95
CA ILE A 333 -24.12 -7.07 -14.34
C ILE A 333 -23.71 -5.82 -15.14
N ILE A 334 -23.59 -4.66 -14.50
CA ILE A 334 -23.25 -3.38 -15.16
C ILE A 334 -21.86 -3.42 -15.82
N PRO A 335 -20.75 -3.66 -15.08
CA PRO A 335 -19.42 -3.74 -15.70
C PRO A 335 -19.31 -4.93 -16.67
N THR A 336 -20.05 -6.01 -16.42
CA THR A 336 -20.13 -7.16 -17.34
C THR A 336 -20.65 -6.75 -18.72
N ILE A 337 -21.82 -6.08 -18.79
CA ILE A 337 -22.41 -5.66 -20.07
C ILE A 337 -21.53 -4.61 -20.76
N ILE A 338 -20.97 -3.66 -20.00
CA ILE A 338 -20.07 -2.63 -20.56
C ILE A 338 -18.84 -3.27 -21.20
N ASN A 339 -18.22 -4.26 -20.55
CA ASN A 339 -17.03 -4.93 -21.08
C ASN A 339 -17.36 -5.85 -22.27
N ILE A 340 -18.54 -6.50 -22.29
CA ILE A 340 -19.01 -7.25 -23.46
C ILE A 340 -19.25 -6.28 -24.63
N GLY A 341 -19.97 -5.19 -24.40
CA GLY A 341 -20.26 -4.18 -25.43
C GLY A 341 -18.99 -3.54 -25.99
N SER A 342 -18.04 -3.20 -25.12
CA SER A 342 -16.74 -2.66 -25.52
C SER A 342 -15.94 -3.65 -26.35
N GLY A 343 -15.93 -4.94 -25.97
CA GLY A 343 -15.27 -5.98 -26.74
C GLY A 343 -15.91 -6.23 -28.11
N LEU A 344 -17.24 -6.19 -28.21
CA LEU A 344 -17.94 -6.25 -29.50
C LEU A 344 -17.63 -5.04 -30.38
N ALA A 345 -17.56 -3.84 -29.81
CA ALA A 345 -17.18 -2.63 -30.54
C ALA A 345 -15.74 -2.71 -31.08
N LEU A 346 -14.81 -3.27 -30.30
CA LEU A 346 -13.42 -3.51 -30.70
C LEU A 346 -13.28 -4.43 -31.93
N MET A 347 -14.23 -5.35 -32.17
CA MET A 347 -14.24 -6.15 -33.40
C MET A 347 -14.39 -5.28 -34.66
N GLY A 348 -15.07 -4.13 -34.57
CA GLY A 348 -15.23 -3.18 -35.67
C GLY A 348 -13.92 -2.52 -36.11
N ALA A 349 -12.97 -2.31 -35.19
CA ALA A 349 -11.64 -1.81 -35.52
C ALA A 349 -10.88 -2.77 -36.46
N GLY A 350 -11.17 -4.07 -36.33
CA GLY A 350 -10.65 -5.09 -37.21
C GLY A 350 -11.14 -4.96 -38.65
N ALA A 351 -12.45 -4.73 -38.84
CA ALA A 351 -13.04 -4.51 -40.16
C ALA A 351 -12.49 -3.23 -40.81
N PHE A 352 -12.34 -2.15 -40.04
CA PHE A 352 -11.73 -0.90 -40.50
C PHE A 352 -10.29 -1.10 -40.99
N PHE A 353 -9.47 -1.84 -40.23
CA PHE A 353 -8.10 -2.14 -40.62
C PHE A 353 -8.05 -3.00 -41.89
N CYS A 354 -8.91 -4.03 -41.99
CA CYS A 354 -9.01 -4.85 -43.20
C CYS A 354 -9.42 -4.01 -44.42
N ASP A 355 -10.37 -3.09 -44.25
CA ASP A 355 -10.78 -2.14 -45.29
C ASP A 355 -9.63 -1.23 -45.74
N LEU A 356 -8.85 -0.69 -44.80
CA LEU A 356 -7.69 0.16 -45.11
C LEU A 356 -6.64 -0.60 -45.93
N VAL A 357 -6.34 -1.84 -45.54
CA VAL A 357 -5.40 -2.70 -46.27
C VAL A 357 -5.94 -3.02 -47.67
N LEU A 358 -7.21 -3.42 -47.79
CA LEU A 358 -7.83 -3.77 -49.08
C LEU A 358 -7.91 -2.59 -50.04
N LEU A 359 -8.20 -1.39 -49.54
CA LEU A 359 -8.40 -0.20 -50.35
C LEU A 359 -7.10 0.53 -50.72
N TYR A 360 -6.04 0.44 -49.91
CA TYR A 360 -4.84 1.25 -50.12
C TYR A 360 -3.55 0.46 -50.33
N LEU A 361 -3.42 -0.77 -49.83
CA LEU A 361 -2.13 -1.50 -49.84
C LEU A 361 -2.06 -2.63 -50.88
N ILE A 362 -3.19 -3.15 -51.35
CA ILE A 362 -3.22 -4.28 -52.30
C ILE A 362 -3.13 -3.79 -53.75
N LYS A 363 -2.35 -4.49 -54.59
CA LYS A 363 -2.16 -4.19 -56.02
C LYS A 363 -3.45 -4.09 -56.87
N LYS A 364 -4.57 -4.66 -56.42
CA LYS A 364 -5.90 -4.60 -57.05
C LYS A 364 -6.87 -3.65 -56.32
N SER A 365 -6.36 -2.67 -55.57
CA SER A 365 -7.16 -1.69 -54.82
C SER A 365 -8.25 -0.99 -55.65
N ASN A 366 -7.92 -0.59 -56.89
CA ASN A 366 -8.87 0.08 -57.79
C ASN A 366 -10.12 -0.75 -58.10
N PHE A 367 -9.98 -2.08 -58.19
CA PHE A 367 -11.12 -2.99 -58.40
C PHE A 367 -12.03 -3.07 -57.16
N TYR A 368 -11.44 -3.17 -55.97
CA TYR A 368 -12.21 -3.19 -54.71
C TYR A 368 -12.91 -1.86 -54.46
N ARG A 369 -12.23 -0.74 -54.76
CA ARG A 369 -12.77 0.61 -54.60
C ARG A 369 -13.98 0.85 -55.51
N GLY A 370 -13.94 0.41 -56.76
CA GLY A 370 -15.07 0.49 -57.70
C GLY A 370 -16.24 -0.45 -57.39
N LYS A 371 -16.08 -1.43 -56.48
CA LYS A 371 -17.16 -2.28 -55.99
C LYS A 371 -17.73 -1.82 -54.64
N LYS A 372 -16.94 -1.10 -53.84
CA LYS A 372 -17.35 -0.59 -52.53
C LYS A 372 -18.06 0.76 -52.62
N TYR A 373 -17.60 1.64 -53.50
CA TYR A 373 -18.14 2.99 -53.63
C TYR A 373 -18.95 3.09 -54.93
N GLU A 374 -20.19 3.57 -54.82
CA GLU A 374 -21.02 3.95 -55.97
C GLU A 374 -21.09 5.48 -56.02
N GLU A 375 -20.61 6.08 -57.11
CA GLU A 375 -20.60 7.52 -57.28
C GLU A 375 -21.97 8.02 -57.72
N VAL A 376 -22.70 8.67 -56.81
CA VAL A 376 -24.00 9.27 -57.12
C VAL A 376 -23.82 10.74 -57.46
N LYS A 377 -24.18 11.12 -58.69
CA LYS A 377 -24.32 12.54 -59.08
C LYS A 377 -25.73 13.01 -58.76
N SER A 378 -25.86 13.93 -57.82
CA SER A 378 -27.14 14.59 -57.51
C SER A 378 -27.60 15.44 -58.70
N SER A 379 -28.61 14.99 -59.44
CA SER A 379 -29.31 15.82 -60.42
C SER A 379 -30.31 16.73 -59.69
N SER A 380 -30.09 18.04 -59.75
CA SER A 380 -31.08 19.02 -59.28
C SER A 380 -32.40 18.83 -60.04
N ARG A 381 -33.50 18.61 -59.30
CA ARG A 381 -34.84 18.37 -59.85
C ARG A 381 -35.27 19.50 -60.79
N LYS A 382 -35.59 19.18 -62.05
CA LYS A 382 -36.50 20.00 -62.87
C LYS A 382 -37.95 19.64 -62.50
N SER A 383 -38.74 20.69 -62.35
CA SER A 383 -40.17 20.75 -62.02
C SER A 383 -41.05 19.70 -62.68
N LEU A 384 -41.89 19.04 -61.89
CA LEU A 384 -42.97 18.16 -62.33
C LEU A 384 -44.16 19.03 -62.78
N THR A 385 -44.51 18.97 -64.06
CA THR A 385 -45.81 19.44 -64.59
C THR A 385 -46.90 18.43 -64.23
N SER A 386 -47.92 18.90 -63.52
CA SER A 386 -49.16 18.18 -63.19
C SER A 386 -50.06 17.98 -64.41
N PRO A 387 -50.88 16.91 -64.48
CA PRO A 387 -52.07 16.88 -65.31
C PRO A 387 -53.33 17.20 -64.49
N THR A 388 -54.12 18.12 -65.01
CA THR A 388 -55.45 18.53 -64.54
C THR A 388 -56.51 17.50 -64.96
N LEU A 389 -57.46 17.15 -64.07
CA LEU A 389 -58.90 17.18 -64.41
C LEU A 389 -59.82 17.12 -63.16
N ASN A 390 -60.38 18.30 -62.85
CA ASN A 390 -61.73 18.65 -62.39
C ASN A 390 -62.52 17.80 -61.36
N GLY A 391 -62.84 18.47 -60.25
CA GLY A 391 -64.01 18.25 -59.41
C GLY A 391 -64.26 19.48 -58.54
N SER A 392 -65.18 20.35 -58.96
CA SER A 392 -65.55 21.61 -58.31
C SER A 392 -66.40 21.40 -57.05
N GLN A 393 -66.00 22.00 -55.93
CA GLN A 393 -66.86 22.75 -55.00
C GLN A 393 -66.02 23.50 -53.96
N SER A 394 -66.37 24.76 -53.74
CA SER A 394 -65.85 25.73 -52.75
C SER A 394 -66.98 26.06 -51.76
N PRO A 395 -66.75 26.83 -50.67
CA PRO A 395 -65.49 27.08 -49.96
C PRO A 395 -65.63 26.99 -48.41
N ASP A 396 -64.46 26.99 -47.77
CA ASP A 396 -64.11 27.76 -46.57
C ASP A 396 -64.39 27.29 -45.12
N GLN A 397 -63.25 27.27 -44.39
CA GLN A 397 -62.98 27.65 -42.99
C GLN A 397 -63.23 26.61 -41.88
N LEU A 398 -62.17 26.09 -41.25
CA LEU A 398 -61.50 26.71 -40.08
C LEU A 398 -60.32 25.83 -39.61
N GLY A 399 -59.19 26.46 -39.25
CA GLY A 399 -57.93 25.80 -38.91
C GLY A 399 -57.76 25.41 -37.44
N GLY A 400 -56.82 24.51 -37.19
CA GLY A 400 -56.38 24.09 -35.87
C GLY A 400 -55.13 23.21 -35.93
N LEU A 401 -54.06 23.73 -35.31
CA LEU A 401 -52.82 23.07 -34.84
C LEU A 401 -51.79 22.55 -35.86
#